data_AF-A0A2W6BLW3-F1
#
_entry.id   AF-A0A2W6BLW3-F1
#
_cell.length_a   1.000
_cell.length_b   1.000
_cell.length_c   1.000
_cell.angle_alpha   90.00
_cell.angle_beta   90.00
_cell.angle_gamma   90.00
#
_symmetry.space_group_name_H-M   'P 1'
#
loop_
_entity.id
_entity.type
_entity.pdbx_description
1 polymer ?
#
loop_
_entity_poly.entity_id
_entity_poly.type
_entity_poly.pdbx_seq_one_letter_code
_entity_poly.pdbx_strand_id
1 'polypeptide(L)'
;MTLAAQTTALVVEDRLSTEPLAVHAHYTRDEVLGAIGAATPEKPPTVREGVVWAAEANADVFFVTLRKSDKTFSATTMYHDYAISPTEFHWESQSTTSIASRTGQRYINHAGRGSRVLLLAREVPEQRDFLYLGPAQYVRHSGDRPISITWRLDCELPPLFFLEARAVS
;
A
#
# COMPACT_ATOMS: atom_id res chain seq x y z
N MET A 1 -45.92 -37.22 4.71
CA MET A 1 -45.72 -35.75 4.71
C MET A 1 -44.32 -35.52 5.25
N THR A 2 -43.31 -35.42 4.38
CA THR A 2 -41.90 -35.30 4.77
C THR A 2 -41.43 -33.92 4.31
N LEU A 3 -41.10 -33.04 5.25
CA LEU A 3 -40.57 -31.71 4.97
C LEU A 3 -39.19 -31.84 4.32
N ALA A 4 -39.03 -31.24 3.14
CA ALA A 4 -37.72 -30.98 2.57
C ALA A 4 -37.14 -29.72 3.25
N ALA A 5 -36.02 -29.87 3.96
CA ALA A 5 -35.24 -28.73 4.43
C ALA A 5 -34.56 -28.09 3.20
N GLN A 6 -35.00 -26.90 2.82
CA GLN A 6 -34.29 -26.07 1.86
C GLN A 6 -33.11 -25.44 2.59
N THR A 7 -31.91 -25.96 2.34
CA THR A 7 -30.67 -25.28 2.73
C THR A 7 -30.51 -24.06 1.82
N THR A 8 -30.88 -22.89 2.32
CA THR A 8 -30.51 -21.62 1.71
C THR A 8 -29.00 -21.49 1.79
N ALA A 9 -28.32 -21.66 0.65
CA ALA A 9 -26.92 -21.30 0.52
C ALA A 9 -26.81 -19.79 0.73
N LEU A 10 -26.12 -19.38 1.81
CA LEU A 10 -25.64 -18.01 1.96
C LEU A 10 -24.69 -17.76 0.80
N VAL A 11 -25.15 -16.99 -0.19
CA VAL A 11 -24.27 -16.37 -1.18
C VAL A 11 -23.42 -15.39 -0.39
N VAL A 12 -22.23 -15.83 0.02
CA VAL A 12 -21.17 -14.92 0.42
C VAL A 12 -20.84 -14.17 -0.84
N GLU A 13 -21.29 -12.92 -0.94
CA GLU A 13 -20.92 -12.04 -2.03
C GLU A 13 -19.40 -11.93 -2.02
N ASP A 14 -18.82 -12.61 -2.98
CA ASP A 14 -17.42 -12.67 -3.28
C ASP A 14 -16.95 -11.28 -3.69
N ARG A 15 -16.64 -10.44 -2.70
CA ARG A 15 -15.97 -9.15 -2.89
C ARG A 15 -14.49 -9.39 -3.19
N LEU A 16 -14.14 -10.38 -4.02
CA LEU A 16 -12.79 -10.53 -4.52
C LEU A 16 -12.47 -9.26 -5.29
N SER A 17 -11.59 -8.48 -4.68
CA SER A 17 -10.74 -7.54 -5.40
C SER A 17 -10.32 -8.18 -6.72
N THR A 18 -10.53 -7.47 -7.82
CA THR A 18 -10.15 -7.90 -9.17
C THR A 18 -8.64 -8.08 -9.35
N GLU A 19 -7.85 -7.83 -8.30
CA GLU A 19 -6.41 -7.95 -8.25
C GLU A 19 -6.03 -9.34 -7.74
N PRO A 20 -5.06 -10.02 -8.37
CA PRO A 20 -4.60 -11.34 -7.94
C PRO A 20 -3.70 -11.28 -6.68
N LEU A 21 -3.84 -10.23 -5.86
CA LEU A 21 -3.08 -10.01 -4.63
C LEU A 21 -4.01 -10.13 -3.42
N ALA A 22 -3.72 -11.11 -2.56
CA ALA A 22 -4.43 -11.31 -1.31
C ALA A 22 -3.88 -10.37 -0.23
N VAL A 23 -4.77 -9.61 0.41
CA VAL A 23 -4.41 -8.73 1.52
C VAL A 23 -3.74 -9.55 2.64
N HIS A 24 -2.65 -9.02 3.18
CA HIS A 24 -1.76 -9.61 4.18
C HIS A 24 -0.97 -10.85 3.74
N ALA A 25 -0.93 -11.16 2.44
CA ALA A 25 0.06 -12.08 1.90
C ALA A 25 1.39 -11.35 1.61
N HIS A 26 2.48 -12.13 1.58
CA HIS A 26 3.81 -11.65 1.27
C HIS A 26 4.11 -11.85 -0.22
N TYR A 27 4.67 -10.82 -0.84
CA TYR A 27 5.05 -10.82 -2.24
C TYR A 27 6.38 -10.14 -2.44
N THR A 28 7.20 -10.69 -3.32
CA THR A 28 8.33 -9.98 -3.91
C THR A 28 7.82 -8.84 -4.78
N ARG A 29 8.68 -7.84 -5.02
CA ARG A 29 8.35 -6.74 -5.92
C ARG A 29 7.94 -7.22 -7.31
N ASP A 30 8.63 -8.24 -7.85
CA ASP A 30 8.39 -8.74 -9.19
C ASP A 30 7.04 -9.46 -9.30
N GLU A 31 6.65 -10.22 -8.27
CA GLU A 31 5.33 -10.86 -8.21
C GLU A 31 4.20 -9.82 -8.24
N VAL A 32 4.35 -8.74 -7.46
CA VAL A 32 3.35 -7.64 -7.42
C VAL A 32 3.24 -6.97 -8.78
N LEU A 33 4.37 -6.65 -9.41
CA LEU A 33 4.38 -5.91 -10.67
C LEU A 33 3.89 -6.78 -11.83
N GLY A 34 4.16 -8.09 -11.82
CA GLY A 34 3.57 -9.05 -12.74
C GLY A 34 2.06 -9.21 -12.53
N ALA A 35 1.63 -9.35 -11.27
CA ALA A 35 0.23 -9.50 -10.87
C ALA A 35 -0.68 -8.35 -11.34
N ILE A 36 -0.18 -7.11 -11.30
CA ILE A 36 -0.94 -5.91 -11.70
C ILE A 36 -0.71 -5.51 -13.17
N GLY A 37 0.05 -6.29 -13.94
CA GLY A 37 0.36 -6.01 -15.34
C GLY A 37 1.33 -4.85 -15.58
N ALA A 38 2.06 -4.41 -14.55
CA ALA A 38 3.05 -3.32 -14.64
C ALA A 38 4.43 -3.80 -15.14
N ALA A 39 4.63 -5.12 -15.24
CA ALA A 39 5.87 -5.75 -15.68
C ALA A 39 5.59 -7.02 -16.49
N THR A 40 6.41 -7.27 -17.50
CA THR A 40 6.53 -8.58 -18.15
C THR A 40 8.01 -8.97 -18.24
N PRO A 41 8.34 -10.24 -18.51
CA PRO A 41 9.73 -10.65 -18.74
C PRO A 41 10.43 -9.82 -19.83
N GLU A 42 9.69 -9.39 -20.85
CA GLU A 42 10.18 -8.59 -21.98
C GLU A 42 10.22 -7.08 -21.67
N LYS A 43 9.45 -6.63 -20.67
CA LYS A 43 9.33 -5.23 -20.28
C LYS A 43 9.48 -5.10 -18.75
N PRO A 44 10.71 -5.03 -18.24
CA PRO A 44 10.93 -4.88 -16.81
C PRO A 44 10.37 -3.53 -16.32
N PRO A 45 9.83 -3.48 -15.10
CA PRO A 45 9.21 -2.28 -14.57
C PRO A 45 10.28 -1.25 -14.21
N THR A 46 10.01 0.03 -14.51
CA THR A 46 10.84 1.12 -14.00
C THR A 46 10.32 1.54 -12.63
N VAL A 47 10.90 0.99 -11.58
CA VAL A 47 10.58 1.36 -10.19
C VAL A 47 11.50 2.52 -9.78
N ARG A 48 10.93 3.68 -9.48
CA ARG A 48 11.68 4.83 -8.95
C ARG A 48 11.27 5.08 -7.51
N GLU A 49 12.25 5.08 -6.61
CA GLU A 49 12.07 5.50 -5.20
C GLU A 49 10.86 4.85 -4.50
N GLY A 50 10.66 3.54 -4.76
CA GLY A 50 9.62 2.75 -4.11
C GLY A 50 8.19 2.98 -4.63
N VAL A 51 7.98 3.70 -5.73
CA VAL A 51 6.63 3.90 -6.29
C VAL A 51 6.57 3.53 -7.77
N VAL A 52 5.45 2.93 -8.17
CA VAL A 52 5.13 2.60 -9.57
C VAL A 52 3.71 3.04 -9.91
N TRP A 53 3.55 3.67 -11.08
CA TRP A 53 2.25 3.84 -11.70
C TRP A 53 1.97 2.66 -12.64
N ALA A 54 0.99 1.83 -12.30
CA ALA A 54 0.49 0.74 -13.14
C ALA A 54 -0.72 1.25 -13.93
N ALA A 55 -0.51 1.61 -15.20
CA ALA A 55 -1.55 2.21 -16.03
C ALA A 55 -2.69 1.23 -16.31
N GLU A 56 -2.34 -0.04 -16.53
CA GLU A 56 -3.23 -1.15 -16.83
C GLU A 56 -4.17 -1.46 -15.66
N ALA A 57 -3.63 -1.40 -14.42
CA ALA A 57 -4.40 -1.55 -13.19
C ALA A 57 -5.03 -0.24 -12.68
N ASN A 58 -4.79 0.88 -13.37
CA ASN A 58 -5.17 2.23 -12.94
C ASN A 58 -4.80 2.53 -11.46
N ALA A 59 -3.59 2.14 -11.05
CA ALA A 59 -3.17 2.15 -9.66
C ALA A 59 -1.75 2.70 -9.46
N ASP A 60 -1.57 3.50 -8.40
CA ASP A 60 -0.27 3.79 -7.83
C ASP A 60 0.06 2.71 -6.80
N VAL A 61 1.26 2.12 -6.89
CA VAL A 61 1.73 1.04 -6.00
C VAL A 61 2.91 1.53 -5.20
N PHE A 62 2.78 1.50 -3.88
CA PHE A 62 3.77 1.99 -2.93
C PHE A 62 4.49 0.82 -2.27
N PHE A 63 5.81 0.77 -2.42
CA PHE A 63 6.70 -0.19 -1.78
C PHE A 63 7.46 0.50 -0.64
N VAL A 64 6.90 0.41 0.55
CA VAL A 64 7.40 1.06 1.77
C VAL A 64 8.42 0.18 2.47
N THR A 65 9.55 0.75 2.88
CA THR A 65 10.50 0.10 3.79
C THR A 65 10.57 0.96 5.04
N LEU A 66 10.04 0.46 6.15
CA LEU A 66 9.81 1.22 7.38
C LEU A 66 11.13 1.72 8.00
N ARG A 67 12.06 0.80 8.23
CA ARG A 67 13.42 1.10 8.69
C ARG A 67 14.36 1.14 7.49
N LYS A 68 14.84 2.33 7.15
CA LYS A 68 15.94 2.46 6.17
C LYS A 68 17.24 2.03 6.86
N SER A 69 18.06 1.23 6.19
CA SER A 69 19.38 0.84 6.71
C SER A 69 20.27 2.07 6.80
N ASP A 70 20.45 2.67 7.98
CA ASP A 70 21.66 3.46 8.25
C ASP A 70 22.01 3.61 9.74
N LYS A 71 23.31 3.46 10.00
CA LYS A 71 23.99 3.38 11.30
C LYS A 71 24.07 4.70 12.08
N THR A 72 23.30 5.73 11.70
CA THR A 72 23.57 7.12 12.15
C THR A 72 22.32 7.98 12.38
N PHE A 73 21.16 7.39 12.70
CA PHE A 73 20.00 8.18 13.15
C PHE A 73 19.81 8.06 14.66
N SER A 74 19.70 9.21 15.34
CA SER A 74 19.32 9.27 16.75
C SER A 74 17.96 8.60 16.94
N ALA A 75 17.78 7.91 18.06
CA ALA A 75 16.63 7.04 18.38
C ALA A 75 15.24 7.70 18.21
N THR A 76 15.17 9.02 18.08
CA THR A 76 13.95 9.84 18.04
C THR A 76 13.41 10.16 16.64
N THR A 77 14.06 9.76 15.53
CA THR A 77 13.64 10.15 14.15
C THR A 77 13.56 8.94 13.19
N MET A 78 13.20 7.75 13.68
CA MET A 78 13.49 6.51 12.94
C MET A 78 12.39 5.99 11.98
N TYR A 79 11.32 6.75 11.72
CA TYR A 79 10.32 6.37 10.72
C TYR A 79 9.77 7.59 9.98
N HIS A 80 10.10 7.70 8.68
CA HIS A 80 9.38 8.63 7.79
C HIS A 80 8.01 8.09 7.37
N ASP A 81 7.85 6.76 7.37
CA ASP A 81 6.61 6.05 7.08
C ASP A 81 6.27 5.15 8.27
N TYR A 82 5.03 5.21 8.77
CA TYR A 82 4.63 4.48 9.98
C TYR A 82 3.12 4.26 10.07
N ALA A 83 2.71 3.24 10.83
CA ALA A 83 1.31 3.05 11.18
C ALA A 83 0.88 4.04 12.29
N ILE A 84 -0.18 4.80 12.03
CA ILE A 84 -0.83 5.71 13.00
C ILE A 84 -1.79 4.92 13.89
N SER A 85 -2.54 3.99 13.27
CA SER A 85 -3.49 3.09 13.91
C SER A 85 -3.59 1.79 13.09
N PRO A 86 -4.36 0.77 13.52
CA PRO A 86 -4.59 -0.42 12.70
C PRO A 86 -5.16 -0.11 11.30
N THR A 87 -5.85 1.02 11.11
CA THR A 87 -6.45 1.39 9.82
C THR A 87 -5.84 2.63 9.18
N GLU A 88 -4.93 3.34 9.84
CA GLU A 88 -4.32 4.56 9.31
C GLU A 88 -2.80 4.43 9.19
N PHE A 89 -2.28 4.78 8.02
CA PHE A 89 -0.86 4.71 7.70
C PHE A 89 -0.36 6.08 7.23
N HIS A 90 0.75 6.53 7.82
CA HIS A 90 1.47 7.72 7.38
C HIS A 90 2.50 7.34 6.32
N TRP A 91 2.51 8.07 5.22
CA TRP A 91 3.48 7.90 4.15
C TRP A 91 3.97 9.26 3.63
N GLU A 92 5.26 9.37 3.36
CA GLU A 92 5.87 10.56 2.77
C GLU A 92 6.23 10.33 1.29
N SER A 93 5.85 11.28 0.43
CA SER A 93 6.18 11.21 -0.99
C SER A 93 7.67 11.40 -1.26
N GLN A 94 8.09 11.11 -2.50
CA GLN A 94 9.41 11.51 -2.98
C GLN A 94 9.61 13.03 -2.82
N SER A 95 10.84 13.45 -2.54
CA SER A 95 11.20 14.84 -2.19
C SER A 95 10.81 15.89 -3.24
N THR A 96 10.69 15.48 -4.51
CA THR A 96 10.33 16.36 -5.63
C THR A 96 8.85 16.35 -5.98
N THR A 97 8.09 15.39 -5.46
CA THR A 97 6.65 15.30 -5.70
C THR A 97 5.95 16.43 -4.95
N SER A 98 5.34 17.36 -5.68
CA SER A 98 4.53 18.45 -5.12
C SER A 98 3.04 18.17 -5.19
N ILE A 99 2.25 18.82 -4.33
CA ILE A 99 0.78 18.82 -4.40
C ILE A 99 0.32 19.18 -5.80
N ALA A 100 0.90 20.22 -6.40
CA ALA A 100 0.53 20.70 -7.73
C ALA A 100 0.97 19.78 -8.89
N SER A 101 1.89 18.83 -8.65
CA SER A 101 2.39 17.93 -9.68
C SER A 101 1.32 16.95 -10.14
N ARG A 102 1.46 16.40 -11.36
CA ARG A 102 0.56 15.35 -11.89
C ARG A 102 0.45 14.16 -10.94
N THR A 103 1.57 13.76 -10.34
CA THR A 103 1.65 12.64 -9.40
C THR A 103 0.96 12.97 -8.08
N GLY A 104 1.27 14.11 -7.46
CA GLY A 104 0.62 14.54 -6.21
C GLY A 104 -0.90 14.70 -6.38
N GLN A 105 -1.35 15.30 -7.49
CA GLN A 105 -2.77 15.39 -7.82
C GLN A 105 -3.44 14.03 -8.03
N ARG A 106 -2.70 13.03 -8.52
CA ARG A 106 -3.23 11.67 -8.65
C ARG A 106 -3.39 11.01 -7.29
N TYR A 107 -2.44 11.17 -6.37
CA TYR A 107 -2.57 10.65 -5.01
C TYR A 107 -3.75 11.28 -4.26
N ILE A 108 -3.84 12.62 -4.24
CA ILE A 108 -4.84 13.35 -3.45
C ILE A 108 -6.26 13.16 -4.01
N ASN A 109 -6.41 13.07 -5.33
CA ASN A 109 -7.72 12.96 -5.98
C ASN A 109 -7.99 11.56 -6.55
N HIS A 110 -7.31 10.53 -6.06
CA HIS A 110 -7.33 9.20 -6.67
C HIS A 110 -8.76 8.65 -6.81
N ALA A 111 -9.57 8.75 -5.74
CA ALA A 111 -10.95 8.27 -5.72
C ALA A 111 -11.83 8.99 -6.77
N GLY A 112 -11.74 10.32 -6.85
CA GLY A 112 -12.47 11.12 -7.85
C GLY A 112 -12.03 10.85 -9.30
N ARG A 113 -10.82 10.29 -9.48
CA ARG A 113 -10.28 9.87 -10.78
C ARG A 113 -10.49 8.39 -11.08
N GLY A 114 -11.11 7.65 -10.17
CA GLY A 114 -11.26 6.20 -10.25
C GLY A 114 -9.94 5.42 -10.16
N SER A 115 -8.83 6.09 -9.82
CA SER A 115 -7.53 5.44 -9.64
C SER A 115 -7.36 4.96 -8.21
N ARG A 116 -6.50 3.95 -8.03
CA ARG A 116 -6.30 3.28 -6.76
C ARG A 116 -4.90 3.53 -6.21
N VAL A 117 -4.76 3.32 -4.92
CA VAL A 117 -3.48 3.36 -4.22
C VAL A 117 -3.32 2.05 -3.47
N LEU A 118 -2.26 1.31 -3.76
CA LEU A 118 -1.98 -0.01 -3.19
C LEU A 118 -0.72 0.07 -2.32
N LEU A 119 -0.83 -0.30 -1.05
CA LEU A 119 0.28 -0.21 -0.10
C LEU A 119 0.89 -1.58 0.15
N LEU A 120 2.21 -1.65 -0.01
CA LEU A 120 3.04 -2.77 0.36
C LEU A 120 4.13 -2.29 1.30
N ALA A 121 4.41 -3.06 2.35
CA ALA A 121 5.40 -2.65 3.33
C ALA A 121 6.26 -3.82 3.82
N ARG A 122 7.50 -3.51 4.18
CA ARG A 122 8.43 -4.40 4.88
C ARG A 122 9.14 -3.61 5.96
N GLU A 123 9.67 -4.31 6.96
CA GLU A 123 10.33 -3.66 8.08
C GLU A 123 11.71 -3.13 7.67
N VAL A 124 12.54 -3.98 7.05
CA VAL A 124 13.96 -3.70 6.78
C VAL A 124 14.33 -3.98 5.33
N PRO A 125 15.37 -3.34 4.76
CA PRO A 125 15.73 -3.51 3.35
C PRO A 125 16.20 -4.93 3.00
N GLU A 126 16.72 -5.68 3.97
CA GLU A 126 17.17 -7.07 3.83
C GLU A 126 16.00 -8.05 3.60
N GLN A 127 14.77 -7.70 4.02
CA GLN A 127 13.59 -8.50 3.74
C GLN A 127 13.24 -8.39 2.26
N ARG A 128 13.31 -9.49 1.52
CA ARG A 128 12.97 -9.49 0.08
C ARG A 128 11.50 -9.16 -0.17
N ASP A 129 10.63 -9.72 0.67
CA ASP A 129 9.20 -9.73 0.43
C ASP A 129 8.52 -8.57 1.18
N PHE A 130 7.45 -8.06 0.59
CA PHE A 130 6.59 -7.04 1.16
C PHE A 130 5.26 -7.68 1.58
N LEU A 131 4.76 -7.29 2.74
CA LEU A 131 3.38 -7.54 3.13
C LEU A 131 2.45 -6.61 2.34
N TYR A 132 1.46 -7.16 1.64
CA TYR A 132 0.43 -6.35 0.99
C TYR A 132 -0.58 -5.87 2.04
N LEU A 133 -0.58 -4.56 2.34
CA LEU A 133 -1.48 -3.96 3.32
C LEU A 133 -2.89 -3.74 2.77
N GLY A 134 -3.03 -3.81 1.44
CA GLY A 134 -4.29 -3.63 0.75
C GLY A 134 -4.41 -2.27 0.05
N PRO A 135 -5.60 -2.01 -0.54
CA PRO A 135 -5.95 -0.70 -1.06
C PRO A 135 -6.07 0.33 0.06
N ALA A 136 -5.78 1.59 -0.28
CA ALA A 136 -5.89 2.69 0.65
C ALA A 136 -6.64 3.89 0.07
N GLN A 137 -7.28 4.62 0.97
CA GLN A 137 -8.07 5.82 0.70
C GLN A 137 -7.37 7.04 1.27
N TYR A 138 -7.29 8.10 0.49
CA TYR A 138 -6.75 9.38 0.93
C TYR A 138 -7.60 9.96 2.08
N VAL A 139 -6.94 10.40 3.17
CA VAL A 139 -7.61 11.07 4.31
C VAL A 139 -7.24 12.55 4.37
N ARG A 140 -5.94 12.84 4.50
CA ARG A 140 -5.40 14.19 4.64
C ARG A 140 -3.94 14.23 4.20
N HIS A 141 -3.44 15.42 3.90
CA HIS A 141 -2.01 15.66 3.69
C HIS A 141 -1.54 16.96 4.34
N SER A 142 -0.22 17.08 4.46
CA SER A 142 0.50 18.29 4.81
C SER A 142 1.84 18.32 4.07
N GLY A 143 2.52 19.46 4.06
CA GLY A 143 3.76 19.61 3.28
C GLY A 143 3.48 19.71 1.78
N ASP A 144 4.55 19.80 0.98
CA ASP A 144 4.46 19.89 -0.47
C ASP A 144 5.62 19.16 -1.12
N ARG A 145 6.87 19.44 -0.73
CA ARG A 145 8.08 18.78 -1.25
C ARG A 145 8.96 18.29 -0.10
N PRO A 146 8.69 17.11 0.49
CA PRO A 146 7.67 16.13 0.10
C PRO A 146 6.27 16.41 0.67
N ILE A 147 5.28 15.66 0.19
CA ILE A 147 3.92 15.59 0.74
C ILE A 147 3.88 14.48 1.79
N SER A 148 3.45 14.79 3.00
CA SER A 148 3.10 13.80 4.02
C SER A 148 1.61 13.47 3.89
N ILE A 149 1.26 12.21 3.63
CA ILE A 149 -0.12 11.78 3.40
C ILE A 149 -0.54 10.77 4.46
N THR A 150 -1.73 10.95 5.03
CA THR A 150 -2.41 9.93 5.81
C THR A 150 -3.35 9.14 4.91
N TRP A 151 -3.12 7.84 4.86
CA TRP A 151 -3.92 6.86 4.15
C TRP A 151 -4.76 6.04 5.12
N ARG A 152 -6.03 5.81 4.79
CA ARG A 152 -6.88 4.84 5.49
C ARG A 152 -6.87 3.52 4.70
N LEU A 153 -6.47 2.44 5.34
CA LEU A 153 -6.50 1.09 4.79
C LEU A 153 -7.93 0.54 4.82
N ASP A 154 -8.30 -0.22 3.78
CA ASP A 154 -9.61 -0.89 3.73
C ASP A 154 -9.68 -2.12 4.65
N CYS A 155 -8.53 -2.65 5.06
CA CYS A 155 -8.39 -3.75 6.03
C CYS A 155 -7.47 -3.33 7.18
N GLU A 156 -7.78 -3.76 8.41
CA GLU A 156 -6.91 -3.51 9.56
C GLU A 156 -5.57 -4.25 9.41
N LEU A 157 -4.47 -3.58 9.75
CA LEU A 157 -3.15 -4.17 9.79
C LEU A 157 -3.12 -5.42 10.70
N PRO A 158 -2.36 -6.46 10.34
CA PRO A 158 -2.12 -7.58 11.24
C PRO A 158 -1.52 -7.07 12.55
N PRO A 159 -1.99 -7.53 13.73
CA PRO A 159 -1.55 -6.98 15.01
C PRO A 159 -0.04 -6.96 15.22
N LEU A 160 0.67 -8.01 14.78
CA LEU A 160 2.12 -8.08 14.87
C LEU A 160 2.80 -7.03 13.98
N PHE A 161 2.35 -6.90 12.73
CA PHE A 161 2.89 -5.90 11.81
C PHE A 161 2.61 -4.47 12.29
N PHE A 162 1.44 -4.21 12.88
CA PHE A 162 1.13 -2.90 13.46
C PHE A 162 2.12 -2.52 14.59
N LEU A 163 2.49 -3.48 15.45
CA LEU A 163 3.48 -3.24 16.51
C LEU A 163 4.87 -2.92 15.98
N GLU A 164 5.24 -3.52 14.85
CA GLU A 164 6.51 -3.25 14.14
C GLU A 164 6.48 -1.89 13.43
N ALA A 165 5.35 -1.55 12.81
CA ALA A 165 5.21 -0.38 11.94
C ALA A 165 4.88 0.92 12.66
N ARG A 166 4.43 0.87 13.93
CA ARG A 166 4.17 2.09 14.70
C ARG A 166 5.47 2.78 15.07
N ALA A 167 5.47 4.12 15.03
CA ALA A 167 6.60 4.87 15.56
C ALA A 167 6.74 4.58 17.07
N VAL A 168 7.94 4.17 17.50
CA VAL A 168 8.27 4.04 18.92
C VAL A 168 8.48 5.44 19.46
N SER A 169 7.66 5.83 20.42
CA SER A 169 7.80 7.08 21.19
C SER A 169 8.64 6.86 22.43
#